data_AF-A0A2C6MII3-F1
#
_entry.id   AF-A0A2C6MII3-F1
#
_cell.length_a   1.000
_cell.length_b   1.000
_cell.length_c   1.000
_cell.angle_alpha   90.00
_cell.angle_beta   90.00
_cell.angle_gamma   90.00
#
_symmetry.space_group_name_H-M   'P 1'
#
loop_
_entity.id
_entity.type
_entity.pdbx_description
1 polymer ?
#
loop_
_entity_poly.entity_id
_entity_poly.type
_entity_poly.pdbx_seq_one_letter_code
_entity_poly.pdbx_strand_id
1 'polypeptide(L)'
;MRTFDKEYKMMAVNRVKESGKSAAEVARELDISPNTLHGWINKFGKHGDKAFPGSGHLHEADDELRKLRKEIMDLKEENAILKKAAAYFAKNQK
;
A
#
# COMPACT_ATOMS: atom_id res chain seq x y z
N MET A 1 14.30 6.51 -15.67
CA MET A 1 13.00 5.89 -15.33
C MET A 1 11.90 6.74 -15.95
N ARG A 2 11.08 6.18 -16.84
CA ARG A 2 10.02 6.95 -17.54
C ARG A 2 8.93 7.31 -16.54
N THR A 3 8.67 8.60 -16.35
CA THR A 3 7.59 9.09 -15.48
C THR A 3 6.31 9.21 -16.31
N PHE A 4 5.24 8.60 -15.81
CA PHE A 4 3.92 8.66 -16.44
C PHE A 4 2.99 9.49 -15.56
N ASP A 5 2.19 10.34 -16.20
CA ASP A 5 1.18 11.16 -15.52
C ASP A 5 0.01 10.31 -15.02
N LYS A 6 -0.73 10.87 -14.06
CA LYS A 6 -1.90 10.22 -13.47
C LYS A 6 -2.90 9.80 -14.54
N GLU A 7 -3.23 10.70 -15.45
CA GLU A 7 -4.22 10.48 -16.51
C GLU A 7 -3.80 9.33 -17.42
N TYR A 8 -2.53 9.26 -17.80
CA TYR A 8 -2.00 8.18 -18.63
C TYR A 8 -2.13 6.81 -17.93
N LYS A 9 -1.80 6.74 -16.64
CA LYS A 9 -1.94 5.50 -15.85
C LYS A 9 -3.40 5.06 -15.75
N MET A 10 -4.32 6.00 -15.53
CA MET A 10 -5.76 5.73 -15.48
C MET A 10 -6.28 5.23 -16.83
N MET A 11 -5.91 5.90 -17.92
CA MET A 11 -6.27 5.49 -19.28
C MET A 11 -5.78 4.07 -19.57
N ALA A 12 -4.53 3.75 -19.22
CA ALA A 12 -3.97 2.42 -19.44
C ALA A 12 -4.73 1.33 -18.67
N VAL A 13 -5.12 1.58 -17.41
CA VAL A 13 -5.90 0.64 -16.60
C VAL A 13 -7.32 0.49 -17.14
N ASN A 14 -7.99 1.58 -17.51
CA ASN A 14 -9.34 1.56 -18.09
C ASN A 14 -9.37 0.80 -19.41
N ARG A 15 -8.35 1.00 -20.26
CA ARG A 15 -8.22 0.25 -21.52
C ARG A 15 -8.17 -1.25 -21.30
N VAL A 16 -7.51 -1.74 -20.25
CA VAL A 16 -7.52 -3.19 -19.90
C VAL A 16 -8.92 -3.64 -19.47
N LYS A 17 -9.62 -2.84 -18.67
CA LYS A 17 -10.97 -3.18 -18.20
C LYS A 17 -12.03 -3.18 -19.30
N GLU A 18 -11.97 -2.19 -20.19
CA GLU A 18 -12.96 -2.00 -21.26
C GLU A 18 -12.72 -2.93 -22.44
N SER A 19 -11.47 -3.20 -22.79
CA SER A 19 -11.15 -4.03 -23.96
C SER A 19 -11.27 -5.53 -23.72
N GLY A 20 -11.30 -5.99 -22.46
CA GLY A 20 -11.26 -7.41 -22.11
C GLY A 20 -9.96 -8.12 -22.51
N LYS A 21 -8.98 -7.40 -23.06
CA LYS A 21 -7.66 -7.91 -23.45
C LYS A 21 -6.78 -8.12 -22.24
N SER A 22 -5.78 -9.00 -22.38
CA SER A 22 -4.82 -9.22 -21.31
C SER A 22 -3.97 -7.96 -21.06
N ALA A 23 -3.55 -7.76 -19.81
CA ALA A 23 -2.64 -6.65 -19.48
C ALA A 23 -1.33 -6.71 -20.30
N ALA A 24 -0.88 -7.92 -20.69
CA ALA A 24 0.30 -8.07 -21.53
C ALA A 24 0.11 -7.54 -22.95
N GLU A 25 -1.07 -7.70 -23.54
CA GLU A 25 -1.39 -7.18 -24.87
C GLU A 25 -1.55 -5.67 -24.85
N VAL A 26 -2.28 -5.13 -23.87
CA VAL A 26 -2.44 -3.67 -23.73
C VAL A 26 -1.10 -3.00 -23.43
N ALA A 27 -0.23 -3.63 -22.64
CA ALA A 27 1.12 -3.13 -22.39
C ALA A 27 1.97 -3.07 -23.68
N ARG A 28 1.86 -4.08 -24.54
CA ARG A 28 2.52 -4.07 -25.87
C ARG A 28 1.96 -2.97 -26.77
N GLU A 29 0.65 -2.76 -26.80
CA GLU A 29 0.01 -1.69 -27.58
C GLU A 29 0.42 -0.28 -27.10
N LEU A 30 0.67 -0.12 -25.80
CA LEU A 30 1.06 1.14 -25.17
C LEU A 30 2.58 1.35 -25.10
N ASP A 31 3.39 0.40 -25.60
CA ASP A 31 4.85 0.40 -25.51
C ASP A 31 5.37 0.58 -24.07
N ILE A 32 4.77 -0.16 -23.13
CA ILE A 32 5.17 -0.19 -21.72
C ILE A 32 5.46 -1.62 -21.26
N SER A 33 6.23 -1.75 -20.19
CA SER A 33 6.48 -3.07 -19.59
C SER A 33 5.17 -3.66 -19.02
N PRO A 34 4.85 -4.94 -19.31
CA PRO A 34 3.70 -5.62 -18.71
C PRO A 34 3.70 -5.57 -17.19
N ASN A 35 4.87 -5.70 -16.54
CA ASN A 35 5.01 -5.62 -15.09
C ASN A 35 4.58 -4.25 -14.54
N THR A 36 4.86 -3.17 -15.29
CA THR A 36 4.42 -1.82 -14.94
C THR A 36 2.89 -1.72 -14.98
N LEU A 37 2.26 -2.21 -16.05
CA LEU A 37 0.80 -2.16 -16.17
C LEU A 37 0.10 -3.05 -15.13
N HIS A 38 0.63 -4.24 -14.84
CA HIS A 38 0.15 -5.08 -13.74
C HIS A 38 0.24 -4.36 -12.38
N GLY A 39 1.35 -3.66 -12.13
CA GLY A 39 1.49 -2.83 -10.93
C GLY A 39 0.42 -1.75 -10.83
N TRP A 40 0.07 -1.10 -11.95
CA TRP A 40 -0.98 -0.08 -11.99
C TRP A 40 -2.37 -0.66 -11.77
N ILE A 41 -2.70 -1.81 -12.38
CA ILE A 41 -3.97 -2.51 -12.17
C ILE A 41 -4.13 -2.90 -10.70
N ASN A 42 -3.08 -3.45 -10.08
CA ASN A 42 -3.11 -3.81 -8.66
C ASN A 42 -3.32 -2.60 -7.74
N LYS A 43 -2.65 -1.48 -8.03
CA LYS A 43 -2.87 -0.22 -7.29
C LYS A 43 -4.29 0.30 -7.47
N PHE A 44 -4.80 0.27 -8.70
CA PHE A 44 -6.17 0.65 -9.00
C PHE A 44 -7.19 -0.24 -8.28
N GLY A 45 -6.96 -1.55 -8.21
CA GLY A 45 -7.83 -2.47 -7.47
C GLY A 45 -7.90 -2.20 -5.97
N LYS A 46 -6.82 -1.69 -5.37
CA LYS A 46 -6.75 -1.37 -3.93
C LYS A 46 -7.30 0.00 -3.57
N HIS A 47 -7.06 1.00 -4.41
CA HIS A 47 -7.30 2.40 -4.06
C HIS A 47 -8.28 3.11 -5.01
N GLY A 48 -8.80 2.42 -6.04
CA GLY A 48 -9.71 2.99 -7.04
C GLY A 48 -9.13 4.23 -7.72
N ASP A 49 -9.93 5.28 -7.84
CA ASP A 49 -9.56 6.56 -8.48
C ASP A 49 -8.45 7.32 -7.72
N LYS A 50 -8.16 6.92 -6.48
CA LYS A 50 -7.07 7.45 -5.65
C LYS A 50 -5.75 6.69 -5.83
N ALA A 51 -5.68 5.69 -6.73
CA ALA A 51 -4.50 4.85 -6.92
C ALA A 51 -3.23 5.56 -7.40
N PHE A 52 -3.36 6.76 -7.97
CA PHE A 52 -2.24 7.53 -8.50
C PHE A 52 -2.28 8.97 -7.97
N PRO A 53 -1.90 9.20 -6.70
CA PRO A 53 -1.91 10.53 -6.08
C PRO A 53 -0.79 11.48 -6.57
N GLY A 54 0.12 11.00 -7.42
CA GLY A 54 1.26 11.78 -7.93
C GLY A 54 2.59 11.36 -7.31
N SER A 55 3.69 11.93 -7.80
CA SER A 55 5.04 11.65 -7.29
C SER A 55 5.23 12.27 -5.90
N GLY A 56 5.63 11.46 -4.91
CA GLY A 56 6.01 11.94 -3.57
C GLY A 56 4.97 11.75 -2.46
N HIS A 57 3.74 11.36 -2.79
CA HIS A 57 2.72 11.05 -1.78
C HIS A 57 2.51 9.53 -1.69
N LEU A 58 2.81 8.94 -0.53
CA LEU A 58 2.19 7.66 -0.18
C LEU A 58 0.68 7.91 -0.06
N HIS A 59 -0.13 6.89 -0.36
CA HIS A 59 -1.56 7.01 -0.15
C HIS A 59 -1.79 7.29 1.34
N GLU A 60 -2.53 8.35 1.69
CA GLU A 60 -2.72 8.77 3.10
C GLU A 60 -3.18 7.59 3.99
N ALA A 61 -4.06 6.74 3.46
CA ALA A 61 -4.50 5.52 4.16
C ALA A 61 -3.38 4.51 4.43
N ASP A 62 -2.37 4.40 3.56
CA ASP A 62 -1.21 3.52 3.79
C ASP A 62 -0.27 4.11 4.85
N ASP A 63 -0.13 5.44 4.88
CA ASP A 63 0.66 6.14 5.91
C ASP A 63 0.01 6.06 7.29
N GLU A 64 -1.31 6.28 7.37
CA GLU A 64 -2.09 6.10 8.60
C GLU A 64 -2.01 4.65 9.10
N LEU A 65 -2.18 3.67 8.21
CA LEU A 65 -2.07 2.27 8.55
C LEU A 65 -0.67 1.93 9.08
N ARG A 66 0.37 2.51 8.49
CA ARG A 66 1.75 2.32 8.95
C ARG A 66 1.98 2.95 10.33
N LYS A 67 1.46 4.16 10.57
CA LYS A 67 1.52 4.82 11.89
C LYS A 67 0.80 4.00 12.95
N LEU A 68 -0.43 3.55 12.67
CA LEU A 68 -1.21 2.71 13.56
C LEU A 68 -0.52 1.38 13.87
N ARG A 69 0.09 0.73 12.87
CA ARG A 69 0.86 -0.51 13.10
C ARG A 69 2.06 -0.29 14.02
N LYS A 70 2.73 0.86 13.88
CA LYS A 70 3.84 1.23 14.77
C LYS A 70 3.34 1.47 16.18
N GLU A 71 2.28 2.26 16.35
CA GLU A 71 1.69 2.54 17.66
C GLU A 71 1.21 1.27 18.38
N ILE A 72 0.58 0.33 17.66
CA ILE A 72 0.19 -0.97 18.21
C ILE A 72 1.41 -1.78 18.68
N MET A 73 2.52 -1.71 17.95
CA MET A 73 3.75 -2.41 18.32
C MET A 73 4.33 -1.82 19.60
N ASP A 74 4.45 -0.49 19.65
CA ASP A 74 4.99 0.25 20.80
C ASP A 74 4.13 0.00 22.05
N LEU A 75 2.79 0.09 21.93
CA LEU A 75 1.86 -0.20 23.03
C LEU A 75 1.95 -1.65 23.52
N LYS A 76 2.17 -2.62 22.62
CA LYS A 76 2.34 -4.03 23.01
C LYS A 76 3.62 -4.24 23.81
N GLU A 77 4.70 -3.56 23.43
CA GLU A 77 5.97 -3.61 24.14
C GLU A 77 5.84 -2.99 25.54
N GLU A 78 5.26 -1.79 25.63
CA GLU A 78 4.96 -1.13 26.91
C GLU A 78 4.11 -2.02 27.82
N ASN A 79 3.03 -2.60 27.28
CA ASN A 79 2.16 -3.51 28.03
C ASN A 79 2.92 -4.75 28.53
N ALA A 80 3.84 -5.30 27.72
CA ALA A 80 4.67 -6.43 28.12
C ALA A 80 5.64 -6.06 29.25
N ILE A 81 6.23 -4.86 29.21
CA ILE A 81 7.10 -4.34 30.28
C ILE A 81 6.31 -4.17 31.57
N LEU A 82 5.14 -3.52 31.50
CA LEU A 82 4.27 -3.30 32.67
C LEU A 82 3.82 -4.61 33.31
N LYS A 83 3.44 -5.60 32.50
CA LYS A 83 3.10 -6.95 32.99
C LYS A 83 4.27 -7.63 33.68
N LYS A 84 5.49 -7.55 33.12
CA LYS A 84 6.69 -8.09 33.75
C LYS A 84 6.98 -7.41 35.08
N ALA A 85 6.86 -6.08 35.15
CA ALA A 85 7.05 -5.32 36.38
C ALA A 85 6.01 -5.73 37.44
N ALA A 86 4.72 -5.76 37.09
CA ALA A 86 3.66 -6.19 37.99
C ALA A 86 3.89 -7.61 38.53
N ALA A 87 4.31 -8.54 37.66
CA ALA A 87 4.64 -9.90 38.07
C ALA A 87 5.86 -9.96 39.01
N TYR A 88 6.88 -9.13 38.79
CA TYR A 88 8.03 -9.03 39.68
C TYR A 88 7.63 -8.50 41.07
N PHE A 89 6.85 -7.41 41.11
CA PHE A 89 6.38 -6.85 42.38
C PHE A 89 5.48 -7.80 43.16
N ALA A 90 4.54 -8.50 42.49
CA ALA A 90 3.68 -9.49 43.12
C ALA A 90 4.46 -10.67 43.74
N LYS A 91 5.60 -11.05 43.15
CA LYS A 91 6.47 -12.11 43.70
C LYS A 91 7.24 -11.66 44.96
N ASN A 92 7.54 -10.37 45.08
CA ASN A 92 8.33 -9.80 46.18
C ASN A 92 7.47 -9.28 47.36
N GLN A 93 6.14 -9.45 47.31
CA GLN A 93 5.24 -9.13 48.44
C GLN A 93 5.00 -10.30 49.41
N LYS A 94 5.83 -11.34 49.36
CA LYS A 94 5.83 -12.45 50.32
C LYS A 94 7.02 -12.35 51.27
#